data_AF-A0A1S3IJ15-F1
#
_entry.id   AF-A0A1S3IJ15-F1
#
_cell.length_a   1.000
_cell.length_b   1.000
_cell.length_c   1.000
_cell.angle_alpha   90.00
_cell.angle_beta   90.00
_cell.angle_gamma   90.00
#
_symmetry.space_group_name_H-M   'P 1'
#
loop_
_entity.id
_entity.type
_entity.pdbx_description
1 polymer ?
#
loop_
_entity_poly.entity_id
_entity_poly.type
_entity_poly.pdbx_seq_one_letter_code
_entity_poly.pdbx_strand_id
1 'polypeptide(L)'
;PCAFGGNGITVVQDWKQVPKKELIVVQKYISNPLLVNGSKIDLRVYVEVTSINPLRIYVNPEGIVRISVEKYTMKDLNNRAIHLTNENVNSKNSVYYIDEKMVEGYRRSLTWFWDYLKENHGVEREPIWDRIKDLVIKTILSGEDTMQRSTQHFIRNRYSVHELFAFDILLDGNMKPWVMEVNVSPRFDKNIVVKLMDPLLTSMLNIAGIQIPAVDMLPKLKHSPETVPKDLLMDRRLWTQQLTEEEKEKHQTYTTFKDEMTLPTILDTLTPDDIRMLIETMDENNRRGQFERIFPTPETKIYHKFFERPRYYNILLDQWIQRYDQNEEEGIQILESYCREEKHLQP
;
A
#
# COMPACT_ATOMS: atom_id res chain seq x y z
N PRO A 1 0.59 6.01 -25.55
CA PRO A 1 1.14 6.78 -24.41
C PRO A 1 0.11 6.87 -23.29
N CYS A 2 0.39 6.26 -22.13
CA CYS A 2 -0.50 6.33 -20.95
C CYS A 2 -0.70 7.79 -20.58
N ALA A 3 -1.92 8.28 -20.77
CA ALA A 3 -2.20 9.70 -20.67
C ALA A 3 -2.40 10.07 -19.20
N PHE A 4 -1.39 10.72 -18.62
CA PHE A 4 -1.44 11.17 -17.23
C PHE A 4 -2.33 12.41 -17.09
N GLY A 5 -2.89 12.60 -15.88
CA GLY A 5 -3.66 13.79 -15.54
C GLY A 5 -4.96 13.95 -16.32
N GLY A 6 -5.57 12.83 -16.73
CA GLY A 6 -6.86 12.81 -17.42
C GLY A 6 -6.82 13.21 -18.89
N ASN A 7 -5.65 13.49 -19.46
CA ASN A 7 -5.50 13.78 -20.89
C ASN A 7 -5.96 12.59 -21.74
N GLY A 8 -6.52 12.83 -22.92
CA GLY A 8 -7.02 11.76 -23.80
C GLY A 8 -8.26 11.00 -23.31
N ILE A 9 -8.72 11.22 -22.06
CA ILE A 9 -9.96 10.60 -21.56
C ILE A 9 -11.17 11.31 -22.15
N THR A 10 -12.07 10.54 -22.74
CA THR A 10 -13.37 10.98 -23.26
C THR A 10 -14.47 10.07 -22.73
N VAL A 11 -15.66 10.63 -22.53
CA VAL A 11 -16.86 9.85 -22.20
C VAL A 11 -17.66 9.70 -23.49
N VAL A 12 -17.95 8.46 -23.86
CA VAL A 12 -18.66 8.10 -25.09
C VAL A 12 -19.93 7.33 -24.78
N GLN A 13 -20.90 7.42 -25.68
CA GLN A 13 -22.20 6.73 -25.58
C GLN A 13 -22.46 5.80 -26.78
N ASP A 14 -21.67 5.92 -27.85
CA ASP A 14 -21.75 5.08 -29.05
C ASP A 14 -20.36 4.50 -29.38
N TRP A 15 -20.31 3.21 -29.70
CA TRP A 15 -19.10 2.50 -30.14
C TRP A 15 -18.45 3.12 -31.38
N LYS A 16 -19.19 3.86 -32.20
CA LYS A 16 -18.66 4.61 -33.35
C LYS A 16 -17.69 5.72 -32.94
N GLN A 17 -17.77 6.21 -31.71
CA GLN A 17 -16.88 7.23 -31.16
C GLN A 17 -15.53 6.65 -30.71
N VAL A 18 -15.42 5.32 -30.58
CA VAL A 18 -14.22 4.64 -30.09
C VAL A 18 -13.20 4.51 -31.23
N PRO A 19 -11.98 5.05 -31.07
CA PRO A 19 -10.92 4.92 -32.08
C PRO A 19 -10.56 3.45 -32.35
N LYS A 20 -10.56 3.06 -33.64
CA LYS A 20 -10.32 1.65 -34.04
C LYS A 20 -8.84 1.26 -34.15
N LYS A 21 -7.94 2.23 -34.23
CA LYS A 21 -6.50 2.01 -34.51
C LYS A 21 -5.59 2.42 -33.35
N GLU A 22 -6.18 2.72 -32.19
CA GLU A 22 -5.45 3.14 -31.00
C GLU A 22 -5.53 2.05 -29.94
N LEU A 23 -4.43 1.85 -29.23
CA LEU A 23 -4.40 0.98 -28.05
C LEU A 23 -5.02 1.74 -26.88
N ILE A 24 -6.27 1.41 -26.56
CA ILE A 24 -7.07 2.08 -25.54
C ILE A 24 -7.76 1.05 -24.64
N VAL A 25 -8.15 1.50 -23.45
CA VAL A 25 -9.03 0.76 -22.56
C VAL A 25 -10.42 1.38 -22.65
N VAL A 26 -11.43 0.58 -22.97
CA VAL A 26 -12.83 0.99 -22.87
C VAL A 26 -13.39 0.43 -21.56
N GLN A 27 -13.81 1.32 -20.67
CA GLN A 27 -14.33 0.98 -19.35
C GLN A 27 -15.76 1.47 -19.22
N LYS A 28 -16.63 0.68 -18.57
CA LYS A 28 -17.98 1.12 -18.24
C LYS A 28 -17.92 2.33 -17.32
N TYR A 29 -18.56 3.43 -17.74
CA TYR A 29 -18.64 4.64 -16.94
C TYR A 29 -19.60 4.46 -15.75
N ILE A 30 -19.16 4.86 -14.56
CA ILE A 30 -20.00 4.89 -13.35
C ILE A 30 -20.85 6.16 -13.40
N SER A 31 -22.09 6.01 -13.85
CA SER A 31 -23.03 7.12 -14.12
C SER A 31 -23.81 7.61 -12.89
N ASN A 32 -23.71 6.91 -11.76
CA ASN A 32 -24.29 7.32 -10.48
C ASN A 32 -23.18 7.38 -9.42
N PRO A 33 -22.21 8.32 -9.53
CA PRO A 33 -21.18 8.51 -8.52
C PRO A 33 -21.77 9.15 -7.24
N LEU A 34 -21.10 8.97 -6.11
CA LEU A 34 -21.31 9.83 -4.95
C LEU A 34 -20.97 11.27 -5.33
N LEU A 35 -21.82 12.20 -4.90
CA LEU A 35 -21.66 13.63 -5.16
C LEU A 35 -21.47 14.39 -3.85
N VAL A 36 -20.51 15.30 -3.84
CA VAL A 36 -20.32 16.28 -2.77
C VAL A 36 -20.86 17.61 -3.27
N ASN A 37 -21.91 18.11 -2.62
CA ASN A 37 -22.59 19.35 -3.01
C ASN A 37 -22.99 19.38 -4.49
N GLY A 38 -23.33 18.22 -5.08
CA GLY A 38 -23.66 18.07 -6.49
C GLY A 38 -22.47 18.01 -7.46
N SER A 39 -21.23 18.01 -6.98
CA SER A 39 -20.01 17.82 -7.78
C SER A 39 -19.49 16.38 -7.65
N LYS A 40 -18.89 15.84 -8.71
CA LYS A 40 -18.28 14.50 -8.69
C LYS A 40 -17.00 14.53 -7.87
N ILE A 41 -16.72 13.45 -7.15
CA ILE A 41 -15.47 13.28 -6.43
C ILE A 41 -14.74 12.01 -6.82
N ASP A 42 -13.46 11.94 -6.49
CA ASP A 42 -12.74 10.68 -6.30
C ASP A 42 -11.82 10.81 -5.07
N LEU A 43 -11.39 9.66 -4.57
CA LEU A 43 -10.48 9.53 -3.43
C LEU A 43 -9.12 9.06 -3.95
N ARG A 44 -8.06 9.77 -3.56
CA ARG A 44 -6.69 9.29 -3.65
C ARG A 44 -6.25 8.76 -2.29
N VAL A 45 -6.05 7.45 -2.24
CA VAL A 45 -5.56 6.72 -1.07
C VAL A 45 -4.11 6.31 -1.29
N TYR A 46 -3.26 6.56 -0.31
CA TYR A 46 -1.84 6.19 -0.36
C TYR A 46 -1.63 4.81 0.25
N VAL A 47 -0.97 3.94 -0.50
CA VAL A 47 -0.74 2.53 -0.14
C VAL A 47 0.74 2.22 -0.28
N GLU A 48 1.38 1.83 0.81
CA GLU A 48 2.78 1.43 0.80
C GLU A 48 2.90 -0.09 0.80
N VAL A 49 3.68 -0.63 -0.14
CA VAL A 49 4.04 -2.05 -0.19
C VAL A 49 5.54 -2.16 0.06
N THR A 50 5.88 -2.76 1.19
CA THR A 50 7.26 -2.86 1.72
C THR A 50 7.90 -4.21 1.45
N SER A 51 7.10 -5.20 1.07
CA SER A 51 7.59 -6.50 0.65
C SER A 51 6.51 -7.24 -0.13
N ILE A 52 6.96 -8.07 -1.06
CA ILE A 52 6.10 -8.99 -1.85
C ILE A 52 6.20 -10.42 -1.31
N ASN A 53 7.31 -10.78 -0.64
CA ASN A 53 7.51 -12.11 -0.06
C ASN A 53 8.31 -12.02 1.26
N PRO A 54 7.63 -11.95 2.42
CA PRO A 54 6.18 -11.97 2.58
C PRO A 54 5.49 -10.71 2.06
N LEU A 55 4.23 -10.80 1.68
CA LEU A 55 3.46 -9.63 1.29
C LEU A 55 3.17 -8.77 2.52
N ARG A 56 3.51 -7.48 2.47
CA ARG A 56 3.21 -6.49 3.51
C ARG A 56 2.63 -5.24 2.87
N ILE A 57 1.41 -4.88 3.29
CA ILE A 57 0.63 -3.76 2.71
C ILE A 57 0.19 -2.84 3.84
N TYR A 58 0.47 -1.56 3.65
CA TYR A 58 0.14 -0.48 4.55
C TYR A 58 -0.74 0.54 3.83
N VAL A 59 -1.74 1.10 4.52
CA VAL A 59 -2.60 2.15 3.98
C VAL A 59 -2.53 3.36 4.90
N ASN A 60 -2.37 4.54 4.31
CA ASN A 60 -2.46 5.77 5.08
C ASN A 60 -3.94 6.10 5.34
N PRO A 61 -4.36 6.33 6.60
CA PRO A 61 -5.74 6.71 6.92
C PRO A 61 -6.12 8.09 6.35
N GLU A 62 -5.11 8.90 6.00
CA GLU A 62 -5.28 10.14 5.27
C GLU A 62 -5.01 10.01 3.77
N GLY A 63 -5.58 10.95 3.02
CA GLY A 63 -5.55 10.96 1.57
C GLY A 63 -6.18 12.23 1.02
N ILE A 64 -6.35 12.27 -0.31
CA ILE A 64 -6.90 13.46 -0.98
C ILE A 64 -8.24 13.12 -1.60
N VAL A 65 -9.27 13.87 -1.23
CA VAL A 65 -10.51 13.92 -2.01
C VAL A 65 -10.36 14.99 -3.08
N ARG A 66 -10.55 14.62 -4.34
CA ARG A 66 -10.54 15.55 -5.48
C ARG A 66 -11.97 15.79 -5.93
N ILE A 67 -12.36 17.05 -6.03
CA ILE A 67 -13.72 17.47 -6.35
C ILE A 67 -13.72 18.12 -7.74
N SER A 68 -14.66 17.73 -8.60
CA SER A 68 -14.87 18.36 -9.90
C SER A 68 -15.38 19.80 -9.73
N VAL A 69 -14.93 20.71 -10.58
CA VAL A 69 -15.34 22.12 -10.50
C VAL A 69 -16.80 22.29 -10.92
N GLU A 70 -17.19 21.63 -12.01
CA GLU A 70 -18.54 21.71 -12.53
C GLU A 70 -19.47 20.70 -11.83
N LYS A 71 -20.76 21.06 -11.75
CA LYS A 71 -21.80 20.18 -11.19
C LYS A 71 -22.04 18.98 -12.08
N TYR A 72 -22.22 17.82 -11.45
CA TYR A 72 -22.39 16.57 -12.15
C TYR A 72 -23.71 16.52 -12.93
N THR A 73 -23.61 16.15 -14.21
CA THR A 73 -24.77 15.89 -15.06
C THR A 73 -24.37 14.95 -16.19
N MET A 74 -25.28 14.06 -16.58
CA MET A 74 -25.09 13.17 -17.76
C MET A 74 -25.53 13.82 -19.07
N LYS A 75 -26.00 15.08 -19.04
CA LYS A 75 -26.49 15.79 -20.22
C LYS A 75 -25.38 16.32 -21.14
N ASP A 76 -24.18 16.56 -20.60
CA ASP A 76 -23.04 17.10 -21.35
C ASP A 76 -21.78 16.26 -21.12
N LEU A 77 -21.70 15.13 -21.85
CA LEU A 77 -20.57 14.19 -21.78
C LEU A 77 -19.26 14.76 -22.34
N ASN A 78 -19.33 15.84 -23.12
CA ASN A 78 -18.17 16.46 -23.74
C ASN A 78 -17.44 17.41 -22.77
N ASN A 79 -18.14 17.93 -21.77
CA ASN A 79 -17.53 18.77 -20.75
C ASN A 79 -16.76 17.91 -19.73
N ARG A 80 -15.46 17.80 -19.96
CA ARG A 80 -14.53 17.03 -19.13
C ARG A 80 -14.45 17.52 -17.68
N ALA A 81 -14.72 18.79 -17.40
CA ALA A 81 -14.68 19.34 -16.03
C ALA A 81 -15.86 18.86 -15.15
N ILE A 82 -16.91 18.27 -15.75
CA ILE A 82 -18.00 17.59 -15.05
C ILE A 82 -17.59 16.17 -14.66
N HIS A 83 -16.90 15.48 -15.57
CA HIS A 83 -16.70 14.03 -15.51
C HIS A 83 -15.34 13.60 -15.00
N LEU A 84 -14.34 14.49 -15.04
CA LEU A 84 -12.97 14.27 -14.60
C LEU A 84 -12.62 15.21 -13.46
N THR A 85 -11.97 14.66 -12.45
CA THR A 85 -11.55 15.30 -11.20
C THR A 85 -10.05 15.64 -11.19
N ASN A 86 -9.33 15.32 -12.28
CA ASN A 86 -7.91 15.61 -12.41
C ASN A 86 -7.65 17.13 -12.41
N GLU A 87 -6.58 17.54 -11.75
CA GLU A 87 -6.18 18.95 -11.69
C GLU A 87 -5.93 19.55 -13.07
N ASN A 88 -5.22 18.85 -13.97
CA ASN A 88 -4.93 19.35 -15.32
C ASN A 88 -6.18 19.71 -16.14
N VAL A 89 -7.34 19.17 -15.77
CA VAL A 89 -8.64 19.50 -16.37
C VAL A 89 -9.29 20.66 -15.62
N ASN A 90 -9.36 20.55 -14.29
CA ASN A 90 -10.11 21.47 -13.44
C ASN A 90 -9.42 22.82 -13.21
N SER A 91 -8.08 22.86 -13.17
CA SER A 91 -7.30 24.10 -12.95
C SER A 91 -7.39 25.11 -14.10
N LYS A 92 -7.96 24.70 -15.24
CA LYS A 92 -8.30 25.61 -16.34
C LYS A 92 -9.52 26.47 -16.04
N ASN A 93 -10.33 26.10 -15.06
CA ASN A 93 -11.46 26.90 -14.62
C ASN A 93 -10.98 27.99 -13.65
N SER A 94 -11.41 29.24 -13.86
CA SER A 94 -10.96 30.39 -13.07
C SER A 94 -11.33 30.33 -11.60
N VAL A 95 -12.35 29.53 -11.24
CA VAL A 95 -12.78 29.36 -9.84
C VAL A 95 -12.05 28.23 -9.14
N TYR A 96 -11.22 27.43 -9.83
CA TYR A 96 -10.48 26.35 -9.20
C TYR A 96 -9.43 26.91 -8.25
N TYR A 97 -9.57 26.56 -6.98
CA TYR A 97 -8.59 26.88 -5.94
C TYR A 97 -8.38 25.71 -5.01
N ILE A 98 -7.19 25.66 -4.41
CA ILE A 98 -6.80 24.69 -3.42
C ILE A 98 -6.51 25.46 -2.14
N ASP A 99 -7.17 25.08 -1.06
CA ASP A 99 -6.84 25.56 0.28
C ASP A 99 -5.63 24.80 0.82
N GLU A 100 -4.62 25.52 1.31
CA GLU A 100 -3.44 24.97 1.97
C GLU A 100 -3.76 24.21 3.27
N LYS A 101 -4.96 24.36 3.83
CA LYS A 101 -5.41 23.54 4.96
C LYS A 101 -6.25 22.34 4.54
N MET A 102 -6.63 22.24 3.27
CA MET A 102 -7.51 21.21 2.69
C MET A 102 -8.86 21.11 3.42
N VAL A 103 -9.34 22.23 3.95
CA VAL A 103 -10.69 22.39 4.54
C VAL A 103 -11.64 23.03 3.54
N GLU A 104 -11.11 23.82 2.60
CA GLU A 104 -11.83 24.51 1.51
C GLU A 104 -11.25 24.25 0.09
N GLY A 105 -11.90 24.76 -0.97
CA GLY A 105 -11.45 24.58 -2.38
C GLY A 105 -11.98 23.35 -3.10
N TYR A 106 -11.17 22.75 -3.98
CA TYR A 106 -11.51 21.54 -4.77
C TYR A 106 -10.65 20.31 -4.43
N ARG A 107 -9.82 20.42 -3.39
CA ARG A 107 -9.14 19.29 -2.76
C ARG A 107 -9.45 19.30 -1.25
N ARG A 108 -9.67 18.14 -0.66
CA ARG A 108 -9.92 17.96 0.79
C ARG A 108 -9.13 16.78 1.35
N SER A 109 -8.97 16.75 2.66
CA SER A 109 -8.52 15.55 3.38
C SER A 109 -9.57 14.44 3.39
N LEU A 110 -9.14 13.20 3.64
CA LEU A 110 -10.07 12.10 3.91
C LEU A 110 -10.80 12.32 5.25
N THR A 111 -10.13 12.88 6.26
CA THR A 111 -10.75 13.27 7.53
C THR A 111 -11.97 14.16 7.31
N TRP A 112 -11.81 15.24 6.53
CA TRP A 112 -12.93 16.10 6.16
C TRP A 112 -14.05 15.33 5.44
N PHE A 113 -13.69 14.38 4.59
CA PHE A 113 -14.67 13.61 3.83
C PHE A 113 -15.49 12.67 4.72
N TRP A 114 -14.87 12.06 5.73
CA TRP A 114 -15.58 11.25 6.71
C TRP A 114 -16.55 12.08 7.53
N ASP A 115 -16.15 13.28 7.97
CA ASP A 115 -17.03 14.22 8.65
C ASP A 115 -18.21 14.63 7.75
N TYR A 116 -17.92 14.94 6.47
CA TYR A 116 -18.95 15.26 5.48
C TYR A 116 -19.98 14.14 5.31
N LEU A 117 -19.53 12.89 5.17
CA LEU A 117 -20.42 11.73 5.03
C LEU A 117 -21.30 11.53 6.28
N LYS A 118 -20.70 11.69 7.46
CA LYS A 118 -21.44 11.55 8.71
C LYS A 118 -22.51 12.61 8.86
N GLU A 119 -22.17 13.87 8.62
CA GLU A 119 -23.08 15.01 8.79
C GLU A 119 -24.19 15.06 7.73
N ASN A 120 -23.86 14.79 6.46
CA ASN A 120 -24.79 15.01 5.35
C ASN A 120 -25.50 13.74 4.89
N HIS A 121 -24.94 12.57 5.17
CA HIS A 121 -25.50 11.28 4.75
C HIS A 121 -25.77 10.32 5.91
N GLY A 122 -25.34 10.62 7.13
CA GLY A 122 -25.49 9.70 8.27
C GLY A 122 -24.69 8.41 8.10
N VAL A 123 -23.60 8.45 7.32
CA VAL A 123 -22.80 7.28 6.98
C VAL A 123 -21.49 7.30 7.75
N GLU A 124 -21.21 6.21 8.46
CA GLU A 124 -19.97 6.04 9.22
C GLU A 124 -18.79 5.60 8.33
N ARG A 125 -17.57 5.94 8.75
CA ARG A 125 -16.32 5.67 8.03
C ARG A 125 -16.06 4.17 7.85
N GLU A 126 -16.06 3.41 8.94
CA GLU A 126 -15.45 2.07 8.97
C GLU A 126 -16.02 1.09 7.93
N PRO A 127 -17.35 0.99 7.72
CA PRO A 127 -17.87 0.08 6.69
C PRO A 127 -17.40 0.39 5.27
N ILE A 128 -17.14 1.66 4.94
CA ILE A 128 -16.59 2.06 3.65
C ILE A 128 -15.07 1.83 3.63
N TRP A 129 -14.39 2.21 4.71
CA TRP A 129 -12.94 2.07 4.84
C TRP A 129 -12.50 0.61 4.75
N ASP A 130 -13.22 -0.32 5.40
CA ASP A 130 -12.96 -1.76 5.29
C ASP A 130 -13.12 -2.28 3.86
N ARG A 131 -14.11 -1.78 3.12
CA ARG A 131 -14.29 -2.12 1.69
C ARG A 131 -13.18 -1.54 0.82
N ILE A 132 -12.63 -0.39 1.18
CA ILE A 132 -11.46 0.19 0.52
C ILE A 132 -10.21 -0.65 0.81
N LYS A 133 -9.97 -1.06 2.06
CA LYS A 133 -8.86 -1.95 2.45
C LYS A 133 -8.94 -3.29 1.71
N ASP A 134 -10.12 -3.92 1.68
CA ASP A 134 -10.38 -5.14 0.91
C ASP A 134 -10.08 -4.98 -0.59
N LEU A 135 -10.53 -3.87 -1.19
CA LEU A 135 -10.27 -3.53 -2.57
C LEU A 135 -8.77 -3.35 -2.84
N VAL A 136 -8.04 -2.67 -1.96
CA VAL A 136 -6.57 -2.47 -2.07
C VAL A 136 -5.86 -3.82 -2.03
N ILE A 137 -6.14 -4.66 -1.03
CA ILE A 137 -5.50 -5.98 -0.87
C ILE A 137 -5.71 -6.85 -2.11
N LYS A 138 -6.96 -6.97 -2.58
CA LYS A 138 -7.30 -7.75 -3.77
C LYS A 138 -6.63 -7.22 -5.03
N THR A 139 -6.51 -5.90 -5.16
CA THR A 139 -5.84 -5.28 -6.31
C THR A 139 -4.36 -5.62 -6.32
N ILE A 140 -3.66 -5.49 -5.18
CA ILE A 140 -2.24 -5.86 -5.09
C ILE A 140 -2.04 -7.36 -5.34
N LEU A 141 -2.89 -8.22 -4.76
CA LEU A 141 -2.83 -9.67 -4.94
C LEU A 141 -3.00 -10.09 -6.41
N SER A 142 -3.80 -9.36 -7.19
CA SER A 142 -3.99 -9.65 -8.62
C SER A 142 -2.70 -9.55 -9.44
N GLY A 143 -1.70 -8.80 -8.96
CA GLY A 143 -0.38 -8.68 -9.58
C GLY A 143 0.74 -9.39 -8.80
N GLU A 144 0.45 -10.00 -7.64
CA GLU A 144 1.46 -10.48 -6.69
C GLU A 144 2.41 -11.48 -7.32
N ASP A 145 1.94 -12.53 -8.01
CA ASP A 145 2.85 -13.57 -8.51
C ASP A 145 3.79 -13.04 -9.60
N THR A 146 3.31 -12.12 -10.44
CA THR A 146 4.16 -11.47 -11.45
C THR A 146 5.21 -10.58 -10.79
N MET A 147 4.82 -9.82 -9.76
CA MET A 147 5.74 -9.00 -8.97
C MET A 147 6.75 -9.89 -8.23
N GLN A 148 6.32 -10.99 -7.63
CA GLN A 148 7.16 -11.93 -6.88
C GLN A 148 8.22 -12.57 -7.79
N ARG A 149 7.85 -13.03 -8.99
CA ARG A 149 8.82 -13.56 -9.95
C ARG A 149 9.84 -12.52 -10.37
N SER A 150 9.39 -11.28 -10.59
CA SER A 150 10.26 -10.17 -10.97
C SER A 150 11.21 -9.78 -9.83
N THR A 151 10.70 -9.67 -8.60
CA THR A 151 11.54 -9.34 -7.44
C THR A 151 12.56 -10.43 -7.17
N GLN A 152 12.18 -11.72 -7.24
CA GLN A 152 13.11 -12.82 -7.08
C GLN A 152 14.23 -12.83 -8.13
N HIS A 153 13.92 -12.41 -9.37
CA HIS A 153 14.91 -12.41 -10.46
C HIS A 153 15.83 -11.19 -10.44
N PHE A 154 15.30 -10.00 -10.14
CA PHE A 154 16.02 -8.73 -10.28
C PHE A 154 16.54 -8.16 -8.96
N ILE A 155 15.93 -8.51 -7.82
CA ILE A 155 16.24 -7.91 -6.52
C ILE A 155 17.13 -8.82 -5.69
N ARG A 156 18.37 -8.35 -5.43
CA ARG A 156 19.39 -9.09 -4.66
C ARG A 156 19.18 -9.03 -3.15
N ASN A 157 18.40 -8.07 -2.67
CA ASN A 157 18.16 -7.86 -1.25
C ASN A 157 16.72 -7.39 -1.03
N ARG A 158 15.98 -8.07 -0.14
CA ARG A 158 14.57 -7.75 0.17
C ARG A 158 14.39 -6.33 0.69
N TYR A 159 15.39 -5.80 1.40
CA TYR A 159 15.46 -4.42 1.85
C TYR A 159 15.31 -3.38 0.70
N SER A 160 15.55 -3.76 -0.56
CA SER A 160 15.43 -2.85 -1.70
C SER A 160 14.02 -2.78 -2.31
N VAL A 161 13.01 -3.43 -1.70
CA VAL A 161 11.65 -3.46 -2.22
C VAL A 161 10.78 -2.50 -1.42
N HIS A 162 10.52 -1.32 -1.94
CA HIS A 162 9.53 -0.39 -1.39
C HIS A 162 8.84 0.35 -2.53
N GLU A 163 7.52 0.40 -2.50
CA GLU A 163 6.75 1.19 -3.46
C GLU A 163 5.56 1.86 -2.77
N LEU A 164 5.45 3.18 -2.95
CA LEU A 164 4.29 3.95 -2.53
C LEU A 164 3.37 4.16 -3.72
N PHE A 165 2.23 3.47 -3.71
CA PHE A 165 1.19 3.62 -4.70
C PHE A 165 0.18 4.69 -4.30
N ALA A 166 -0.44 5.31 -5.30
CA ALA A 166 -1.67 6.06 -5.10
C ALA A 166 -2.83 5.38 -5.83
N PHE A 167 -3.80 4.94 -5.04
CA PHE A 167 -5.05 4.34 -5.50
C PHE A 167 -6.07 5.43 -5.75
N ASP A 168 -6.58 5.48 -6.98
CA ASP A 168 -7.69 6.36 -7.34
C ASP A 168 -8.98 5.56 -7.24
N ILE A 169 -9.83 5.93 -6.28
CA ILE A 169 -11.03 5.20 -5.92
C ILE A 169 -12.24 6.10 -6.11
N LEU A 170 -13.26 5.60 -6.81
CA LEU A 170 -14.56 6.24 -6.94
C LEU A 170 -15.57 5.57 -6.03
N LEU A 171 -16.30 6.34 -5.24
CA LEU A 171 -17.51 5.85 -4.57
C LEU A 171 -18.72 6.07 -5.48
N ASP A 172 -19.55 5.04 -5.65
CA ASP A 172 -20.86 5.22 -6.29
C ASP A 172 -21.92 5.73 -5.29
N GLY A 173 -23.12 6.05 -5.79
CA GLY A 173 -24.22 6.55 -4.97
C GLY A 173 -24.73 5.56 -3.91
N ASN A 174 -24.29 4.30 -3.94
CA ASN A 174 -24.57 3.29 -2.91
C ASN A 174 -23.35 3.07 -1.98
N MET A 175 -22.40 4.02 -1.97
CA MET A 175 -21.16 3.95 -1.19
C MET A 175 -20.29 2.73 -1.51
N LYS A 176 -20.40 2.17 -2.72
CA LYS A 176 -19.49 1.10 -3.16
C LYS A 176 -18.21 1.71 -3.73
N PRO A 177 -17.02 1.32 -3.23
CA PRO A 177 -15.76 1.72 -3.81
C PRO A 177 -15.44 0.94 -5.08
N TRP A 178 -14.90 1.65 -6.06
CA TRP A 178 -14.45 1.16 -7.35
C TRP A 178 -13.03 1.66 -7.60
N VAL A 179 -12.11 0.74 -7.89
CA VAL A 179 -10.75 1.10 -8.30
C VAL A 179 -10.80 1.65 -9.73
N MET A 180 -10.27 2.85 -9.92
CA MET A 180 -10.19 3.49 -11.23
C MET A 180 -8.82 3.24 -11.86
N GLU A 181 -7.76 3.55 -11.14
CA GLU A 181 -6.37 3.33 -11.52
C GLU A 181 -5.47 3.23 -10.29
N VAL A 182 -4.29 2.62 -10.47
CA VAL A 182 -3.21 2.58 -9.47
C VAL A 182 -2.01 3.29 -10.07
N ASN A 183 -1.59 4.38 -9.44
CA ASN A 183 -0.48 5.20 -9.90
C ASN A 183 0.81 4.75 -9.19
N VAL A 184 1.79 4.29 -9.97
CA VAL A 184 3.18 4.10 -9.55
C VAL A 184 3.86 5.48 -9.57
N SER A 185 4.50 5.89 -8.48
CA SER A 185 5.07 7.24 -8.30
C SER A 185 4.03 8.39 -8.28
N PRO A 186 3.21 8.51 -7.22
CA PRO A 186 2.32 9.65 -7.04
C PRO A 186 3.08 10.98 -7.04
N ARG A 187 2.47 12.00 -7.66
CA ARG A 187 3.01 13.35 -7.58
C ARG A 187 2.61 14.00 -6.27
N PHE A 188 3.61 14.54 -5.58
CA PHE A 188 3.43 15.42 -4.44
C PHE A 188 3.52 16.86 -4.93
N ASP A 189 2.40 17.56 -4.91
CA ASP A 189 2.36 18.97 -5.28
C ASP A 189 2.90 19.81 -4.12
N LYS A 190 3.84 20.71 -4.42
CA LYS A 190 4.47 21.58 -3.41
C LYS A 190 3.46 22.47 -2.67
N ASN A 191 2.31 22.73 -3.30
CA ASN A 191 1.22 23.52 -2.72
C ASN A 191 0.19 22.64 -1.98
N ILE A 192 0.26 21.31 -2.11
CA ILE A 192 -0.51 20.40 -1.27
C ILE A 192 0.22 20.27 0.07
N VAL A 193 -0.23 21.09 1.00
CA VAL A 193 -0.22 20.93 2.46
C VAL A 193 0.91 20.03 3.01
N VAL A 194 1.98 20.71 3.44
CA VAL A 194 2.98 20.23 4.41
C VAL A 194 2.35 19.31 5.47
N LYS A 195 1.15 19.62 5.99
CA LYS A 195 0.48 18.80 7.01
C LYS A 195 0.01 17.40 6.57
N LEU A 196 -0.23 17.13 5.29
CA LEU A 196 -0.64 15.79 4.84
C LEU A 196 0.55 15.05 4.23
N MET A 197 1.33 15.75 3.40
CA MET A 197 2.45 15.13 2.70
C MET A 197 3.64 14.88 3.61
N ASP A 198 3.99 15.80 4.52
CA ASP A 198 5.16 15.60 5.36
C ASP A 198 4.98 14.42 6.32
N PRO A 199 3.84 14.27 7.04
CA PRO A 199 3.63 13.09 7.89
C PRO A 199 3.55 11.78 7.10
N LEU A 200 2.94 11.81 5.89
CA LEU A 200 2.91 10.66 4.98
C LEU A 200 4.33 10.23 4.59
N LEU A 201 5.14 11.17 4.07
CA LEU A 201 6.51 10.88 3.62
C LEU A 201 7.44 10.53 4.77
N THR A 202 7.26 11.17 5.93
CA THR A 202 8.00 10.83 7.15
C THR A 202 7.70 9.40 7.58
N SER A 203 6.41 9.02 7.62
CA SER A 203 6.01 7.66 7.97
C SER A 203 6.52 6.63 6.96
N MET A 204 6.48 6.96 5.66
CA MET A 204 7.01 6.11 4.59
C MET A 204 8.52 5.87 4.75
N LEU A 205 9.29 6.94 5.03
CA LEU A 205 10.73 6.81 5.26
C LEU A 205 11.05 6.05 6.55
N ASN A 206 10.22 6.20 7.60
CA ASN A 206 10.37 5.44 8.84
C ASN A 206 10.13 3.95 8.60
N ILE A 207 9.07 3.58 7.85
CA ILE A 207 8.77 2.20 7.46
C ILE A 207 9.93 1.60 6.69
N ALA A 208 10.41 2.31 5.66
CA ALA A 208 11.56 1.92 4.85
C ALA A 208 12.82 1.66 5.69
N GLY A 209 12.93 2.30 6.86
CA GLY A 209 13.94 2.01 7.87
C GLY A 209 15.34 2.09 7.30
N ILE A 210 15.66 3.21 6.65
CA ILE A 210 16.86 3.32 5.82
C ILE A 210 18.12 3.10 6.67
N GLN A 211 18.80 1.97 6.46
CA GLN A 211 20.10 1.63 7.02
C GLN A 211 21.23 2.09 6.11
N ILE A 212 22.29 2.61 6.73
CA ILE A 212 23.49 3.10 6.06
C ILE A 212 24.43 1.90 5.81
N PRO A 213 24.87 1.65 4.58
CA PRO A 213 25.82 0.56 4.33
C PRO A 213 27.14 0.80 5.07
N ALA A 214 27.66 -0.24 5.74
CA ALA A 214 28.97 -0.19 6.38
C ALA A 214 30.10 -0.04 5.34
N VAL A 215 31.28 0.45 5.76
CA VAL A 215 32.38 0.75 4.82
C VAL A 215 32.88 -0.47 4.05
N ASP A 216 32.91 -1.62 4.70
CA ASP A 216 33.26 -2.88 4.08
C ASP A 216 32.29 -3.28 2.96
N MET A 217 31.08 -2.71 2.95
CA MET A 217 30.09 -2.91 1.88
C MET A 217 30.24 -1.95 0.70
N LEU A 218 30.94 -0.84 0.85
CA LEU A 218 31.11 0.19 -0.18
C LEU A 218 32.58 0.58 -0.34
N PRO A 219 33.31 0.00 -1.32
CA PRO A 219 34.73 0.29 -1.56
C PRO A 219 35.05 1.75 -1.92
N LYS A 220 34.03 2.60 -2.12
CA LYS A 220 34.14 3.99 -2.63
C LYS A 220 33.55 5.04 -1.70
N LEU A 221 33.18 4.70 -0.46
CA LEU A 221 32.75 5.71 0.52
C LEU A 221 33.92 6.66 0.80
N LYS A 222 33.79 7.92 0.37
CA LYS A 222 34.82 8.96 0.55
C LYS A 222 34.83 9.55 1.97
N HIS A 223 33.85 9.19 2.80
CA HIS A 223 33.67 9.68 4.16
C HIS A 223 33.73 8.53 5.15
N SER A 224 34.34 8.76 6.32
CA SER A 224 34.47 7.76 7.38
C SER A 224 33.08 7.45 7.97
N PRO A 225 32.70 6.16 8.11
CA PRO A 225 31.47 5.72 8.76
C PRO A 225 31.63 5.73 10.28
N GLU A 226 32.82 6.07 10.80
CA GLU A 226 33.09 6.10 12.24
C GLU A 226 32.17 7.09 13.00
N THR A 227 31.55 8.03 12.30
CA THR A 227 30.55 8.95 12.85
C THR A 227 29.13 8.42 12.80
N VAL A 228 28.88 7.32 12.10
CA VAL A 228 27.54 6.70 11.99
C VAL A 228 27.32 5.77 13.18
N PRO A 229 26.27 5.99 13.98
CA PRO A 229 25.87 5.06 15.05
C PRO A 229 25.75 3.62 14.54
N LYS A 230 26.23 2.65 15.33
CA LYS A 230 26.28 1.23 14.93
C LYS A 230 24.90 0.66 14.60
N ASP A 231 23.86 1.13 15.29
CA ASP A 231 22.45 0.80 15.09
C ASP A 231 21.88 1.29 13.76
N LEU A 232 22.52 2.28 13.12
CA LEU A 232 22.15 2.75 11.79
C LEU A 232 22.93 2.05 10.68
N LEU A 233 23.95 1.26 11.02
CA LEU A 233 24.73 0.51 10.03
C LEU A 233 24.00 -0.78 9.64
N MET A 234 23.95 -1.04 8.34
CA MET A 234 23.36 -2.24 7.78
C MET A 234 24.19 -3.48 8.17
N ASP A 235 23.56 -4.51 8.74
CA ASP A 235 24.16 -5.83 8.91
C ASP A 235 23.69 -6.77 7.80
N ARG A 236 24.60 -7.18 6.91
CA ARG A 236 24.27 -8.01 5.73
C ARG A 236 23.67 -9.37 6.11
N ARG A 237 23.94 -9.88 7.32
CA ARG A 237 23.43 -11.19 7.78
C ARG A 237 21.91 -11.17 7.93
N LEU A 238 21.33 -10.03 8.29
CA LEU A 238 19.87 -9.87 8.38
C LEU A 238 19.19 -10.05 7.02
N TRP A 239 19.92 -9.74 5.95
CA TRP A 239 19.38 -9.60 4.61
C TRP A 239 19.76 -10.74 3.66
N THR A 240 20.29 -11.86 4.19
CA THR A 240 20.61 -13.03 3.36
C THR A 240 19.35 -13.67 2.78
N GLN A 241 19.43 -14.04 1.50
CA GLN A 241 18.38 -14.76 0.77
C GLN A 241 18.68 -16.26 0.64
N GLN A 242 19.89 -16.70 0.99
CA GLN A 242 20.24 -18.11 0.94
C GLN A 242 19.66 -18.82 2.16
N LEU A 243 18.92 -19.89 1.91
CA LEU A 243 18.36 -20.78 2.92
C LEU A 243 19.28 -21.98 3.11
N THR A 244 19.39 -22.45 4.35
CA THR A 244 19.96 -23.76 4.67
C THR A 244 19.09 -24.90 4.12
N GLU A 245 19.59 -26.13 4.08
CA GLU A 245 18.78 -27.28 3.64
C GLU A 245 17.60 -27.54 4.59
N GLU A 246 17.80 -27.40 5.91
CA GLU A 246 16.72 -27.50 6.90
C GLU A 246 15.62 -26.46 6.66
N GLU A 247 16.00 -25.21 6.38
CA GLU A 247 15.04 -24.16 6.06
C GLU A 247 14.29 -24.43 4.76
N LYS A 248 14.97 -24.94 3.72
CA LYS A 248 14.31 -25.34 2.47
C LYS A 248 13.30 -26.48 2.70
N GLU A 249 13.66 -27.48 3.49
CA GLU A 249 12.77 -28.59 3.84
C GLU A 249 11.56 -28.09 4.63
N LYS A 250 11.77 -27.21 5.60
CA LYS A 250 10.68 -26.56 6.36
C LYS A 250 9.78 -25.76 5.43
N HIS A 251 10.34 -24.97 4.51
CA HIS A 251 9.56 -24.20 3.53
C HIS A 251 8.70 -25.10 2.65
N GLN A 252 9.27 -26.18 2.11
CA GLN A 252 8.54 -27.14 1.28
C GLN A 252 7.41 -27.83 2.05
N THR A 253 7.68 -28.22 3.31
CA THR A 253 6.71 -28.82 4.22
C THR A 253 5.48 -27.91 4.33
N TYR A 254 5.63 -26.69 4.86
CA TYR A 254 4.49 -25.82 5.14
C TYR A 254 3.81 -25.21 3.89
N THR A 255 4.48 -25.19 2.74
CA THR A 255 3.85 -24.75 1.48
C THR A 255 3.07 -25.87 0.77
N THR A 256 3.36 -27.13 1.09
CA THR A 256 2.66 -28.29 0.54
C THR A 256 1.44 -28.67 1.39
N PHE A 257 1.55 -28.57 2.71
CA PHE A 257 0.44 -28.85 3.63
C PHE A 257 -0.63 -27.76 3.58
N LYS A 258 -1.90 -28.17 3.66
CA LYS A 258 -3.08 -27.28 3.68
C LYS A 258 -3.93 -27.46 4.94
N ASP A 259 -3.51 -28.32 5.86
CA ASP A 259 -4.30 -28.68 7.02
C ASP A 259 -4.18 -27.61 8.12
N GLU A 260 -5.32 -27.10 8.58
CA GLU A 260 -5.40 -26.02 9.57
C GLU A 260 -4.85 -26.42 10.94
N MET A 261 -4.81 -27.72 11.27
CA MET A 261 -4.21 -28.18 12.53
C MET A 261 -2.69 -28.18 12.49
N THR A 262 -2.09 -28.30 11.31
CA THR A 262 -0.63 -28.39 11.14
C THR A 262 0.01 -27.02 10.98
N LEU A 263 -0.66 -26.05 10.36
CA LEU A 263 -0.06 -24.72 10.15
C LEU A 263 0.48 -24.04 11.43
N PRO A 264 -0.20 -24.10 12.59
CA PRO A 264 0.30 -23.48 13.83
C PRO A 264 1.65 -24.04 14.31
N THR A 265 2.01 -25.27 13.94
CA THR A 265 3.28 -25.89 14.38
C THR A 265 4.50 -25.27 13.69
N ILE A 266 4.31 -24.40 12.68
CA ILE A 266 5.40 -23.65 12.02
C ILE A 266 6.22 -22.82 13.02
N LEU A 267 5.60 -22.45 14.13
CA LEU A 267 6.17 -21.63 15.19
C LEU A 267 6.81 -22.43 16.33
N ASP A 268 6.69 -23.76 16.33
CA ASP A 268 7.22 -24.61 17.41
C ASP A 268 8.75 -24.65 17.39
N THR A 269 9.36 -24.44 16.22
CA THR A 269 10.80 -24.36 16.03
C THR A 269 11.10 -23.30 14.99
N LEU A 270 11.52 -22.11 15.44
CA LEU A 270 11.89 -21.01 14.55
C LEU A 270 13.35 -21.13 14.12
N THR A 271 13.60 -21.08 12.81
CA THR A 271 14.96 -21.06 12.25
C THR A 271 15.53 -19.63 12.29
N PRO A 272 16.84 -19.45 12.06
CA PRO A 272 17.43 -18.11 11.87
C PRO A 272 16.70 -17.27 10.81
N ASP A 273 16.33 -17.85 9.65
CA ASP A 273 15.54 -17.17 8.62
C ASP A 273 14.14 -16.75 9.09
N ASP A 274 13.44 -17.60 9.83
CA ASP A 274 12.13 -17.25 10.41
C ASP A 274 12.25 -16.06 11.37
N ILE A 275 13.24 -16.12 12.27
CA ILE A 275 13.48 -15.08 13.27
C ILE A 275 13.81 -13.75 12.58
N ARG A 276 14.67 -13.76 11.56
CA ARG A 276 14.98 -12.55 10.76
C ARG A 276 13.70 -11.97 10.14
N MET A 277 12.85 -12.82 9.57
CA MET A 277 11.60 -12.39 8.94
C MET A 277 10.60 -11.78 9.92
N LEU A 278 10.49 -12.39 11.10
CA LEU A 278 9.61 -11.93 12.18
C LEU A 278 10.09 -10.60 12.75
N ILE A 279 11.37 -10.48 13.10
CA ILE A 279 11.97 -9.22 13.59
C ILE A 279 11.75 -8.11 12.58
N GLU A 280 12.12 -8.33 11.31
CA GLU A 280 11.97 -7.32 10.25
C GLU A 280 10.53 -6.82 10.15
N THR A 281 9.56 -7.73 10.17
CA THR A 281 8.14 -7.40 10.04
C THR A 281 7.58 -6.69 11.28
N MET A 282 7.99 -7.10 12.49
CA MET A 282 7.52 -6.48 13.73
C MET A 282 8.13 -5.08 13.90
N ASP A 283 9.43 -4.92 13.65
CA ASP A 283 10.11 -3.62 13.71
C ASP A 283 9.55 -2.65 12.67
N GLU A 284 9.31 -3.12 11.44
CA GLU A 284 8.67 -2.34 10.38
C GLU A 284 7.27 -1.85 10.81
N ASN A 285 6.48 -2.73 11.42
CA ASN A 285 5.16 -2.36 11.94
C ASN A 285 5.25 -1.36 13.10
N ASN A 286 6.21 -1.52 14.01
CA ASN A 286 6.37 -0.64 15.16
C ASN A 286 6.73 0.80 14.75
N ARG A 287 7.49 0.97 13.66
CA ARG A 287 7.90 2.27 13.12
C ARG A 287 6.99 2.82 12.02
N ARG A 288 5.78 2.27 11.85
CA ARG A 288 4.85 2.60 10.74
C ARG A 288 4.33 4.04 10.69
N GLY A 289 4.53 4.80 11.76
CA GLY A 289 3.98 6.15 11.88
C GLY A 289 2.46 6.14 11.72
N GLN A 290 1.95 6.90 10.77
CA GLN A 290 0.51 7.04 10.55
C GLN A 290 -0.11 5.91 9.73
N PHE A 291 0.69 5.07 9.07
CA PHE A 291 0.13 3.99 8.28
C PHE A 291 -0.51 2.91 9.16
N GLU A 292 -1.55 2.29 8.62
CA GLU A 292 -2.19 1.09 9.14
C GLU A 292 -1.70 -0.11 8.32
N ARG A 293 -1.14 -1.14 8.96
CA ARG A 293 -0.86 -2.41 8.27
C ARG A 293 -2.18 -3.11 8.00
N ILE A 294 -2.53 -3.29 6.73
CA ILE A 294 -3.78 -3.95 6.32
C ILE A 294 -3.55 -5.38 5.81
N PHE A 295 -2.30 -5.76 5.59
CA PHE A 295 -1.90 -7.15 5.36
C PHE A 295 -0.44 -7.35 5.79
N PRO A 296 -0.10 -8.41 6.55
CA PRO A 296 -1.02 -9.30 7.25
C PRO A 296 -1.61 -8.66 8.52
N THR A 297 -2.84 -9.06 8.84
CA THR A 297 -3.60 -8.79 10.09
C THR A 297 -4.34 -10.07 10.52
N PRO A 298 -4.87 -10.16 11.74
CA PRO A 298 -5.66 -11.31 12.20
C PRO A 298 -6.85 -11.65 11.30
N GLU A 299 -7.41 -10.69 10.58
CA GLU A 299 -8.57 -10.88 9.71
C GLU A 299 -8.17 -11.30 8.28
N THR A 300 -6.88 -11.23 7.94
CA THR A 300 -6.42 -11.35 6.55
C THR A 300 -6.18 -12.77 6.06
N LYS A 301 -6.33 -13.78 6.92
CA LYS A 301 -6.27 -15.20 6.52
C LYS A 301 -7.16 -15.50 5.31
N ILE A 302 -8.32 -14.83 5.22
CA ILE A 302 -9.27 -15.00 4.11
C ILE A 302 -8.70 -14.67 2.73
N TYR A 303 -7.63 -13.87 2.64
CA TYR A 303 -7.00 -13.48 1.39
C TYR A 303 -5.97 -14.50 0.89
N HIS A 304 -5.55 -15.46 1.72
CA HIS A 304 -4.59 -16.50 1.31
C HIS A 304 -5.08 -17.32 0.11
N LYS A 305 -6.40 -17.45 -0.06
CA LYS A 305 -7.03 -18.14 -1.20
C LYS A 305 -6.83 -17.45 -2.55
N PHE A 306 -6.41 -16.18 -2.57
CA PHE A 306 -6.19 -15.42 -3.81
C PHE A 306 -4.74 -15.50 -4.31
N PHE A 307 -3.80 -16.03 -3.52
CA PHE A 307 -2.46 -16.29 -4.02
C PHE A 307 -2.48 -17.48 -4.99
N GLU A 308 -1.72 -17.39 -6.08
CA GLU A 308 -1.60 -18.50 -7.05
C GLU A 308 -1.00 -19.76 -6.41
N ARG A 309 -0.15 -19.58 -5.40
CA ARG A 309 0.48 -20.64 -4.61
C ARG A 309 0.73 -20.17 -3.17
N PRO A 310 0.72 -21.09 -2.19
CA PRO A 310 1.08 -20.75 -0.81
C PRO A 310 2.50 -20.16 -0.74
N ARG A 311 2.65 -19.08 0.03
CA ARG A 311 3.95 -18.46 0.31
C ARG A 311 4.33 -18.78 1.76
N TYR A 312 5.48 -19.41 1.96
CA TYR A 312 5.94 -19.82 3.29
C TYR A 312 5.93 -18.66 4.29
N TYR A 313 6.54 -17.52 3.93
CA TYR A 313 6.60 -16.37 4.83
C TYR A 313 5.24 -15.76 5.14
N ASN A 314 4.28 -15.79 4.20
CA ASN A 314 2.92 -15.33 4.50
C ASN A 314 2.25 -16.25 5.52
N ILE A 315 2.49 -17.56 5.45
CA ILE A 315 1.99 -18.53 6.44
C ILE A 315 2.65 -18.27 7.79
N LEU A 316 3.97 -18.11 7.83
CA LEU A 316 4.72 -17.80 9.06
C LEU A 316 4.16 -16.54 9.75
N LEU A 317 3.98 -15.46 8.99
CA LEU A 317 3.44 -14.21 9.53
C LEU A 317 1.99 -14.31 9.96
N ASP A 318 1.13 -14.98 9.18
CA ASP A 318 -0.27 -15.21 9.56
C ASP A 318 -0.33 -15.97 10.90
N GLN A 319 0.39 -17.08 11.03
CA GLN A 319 0.38 -17.84 12.28
C GLN A 319 0.95 -17.07 13.46
N TRP A 320 2.01 -16.27 13.25
CA TRP A 320 2.57 -15.41 14.30
C TRP A 320 1.58 -14.36 14.78
N ILE A 321 0.97 -13.63 13.83
CA ILE A 321 0.00 -12.58 14.14
C ILE A 321 -1.24 -13.16 14.82
N GLN A 322 -1.76 -14.29 14.36
CA GLN A 322 -2.88 -14.97 15.01
C GLN A 322 -2.57 -15.37 16.45
N ARG A 323 -1.34 -15.86 16.71
CA ARG A 323 -0.94 -16.32 18.04
C ARG A 323 -0.81 -15.17 19.04
N TYR A 324 -0.29 -14.03 18.61
CA TYR A 324 0.03 -12.90 19.48
C TYR A 324 -0.90 -11.69 19.29
N ASP A 325 -2.03 -11.84 18.58
CA ASP A 325 -2.98 -10.76 18.30
C ASP A 325 -3.41 -9.99 19.55
N GLN A 326 -3.75 -10.72 20.61
CA GLN A 326 -4.20 -10.14 21.89
C GLN A 326 -3.06 -9.79 22.85
N ASN A 327 -1.82 -10.15 22.51
CA ASN A 327 -0.64 -9.95 23.36
C ASN A 327 0.66 -9.80 22.54
N GLU A 328 0.76 -8.71 21.77
CA GLU A 328 1.92 -8.45 20.91
C GLU A 328 3.23 -8.35 21.72
N GLU A 329 3.15 -7.85 22.97
CA GLU A 329 4.30 -7.72 23.88
C GLU A 329 4.99 -9.07 24.16
N GLU A 330 4.21 -10.16 24.32
CA GLU A 330 4.78 -11.50 24.52
C GLU A 330 5.56 -11.97 23.30
N GLY A 331 5.02 -11.76 22.10
CA GLY A 331 5.71 -12.08 20.85
C GLY A 331 7.02 -11.29 20.73
N ILE A 332 7.01 -9.99 21.05
CA ILE A 332 8.20 -9.13 21.03
C ILE A 332 9.25 -9.64 22.03
N GLN A 333 8.87 -9.97 23.26
CA GLN A 333 9.79 -10.50 24.27
C GLN A 333 10.47 -11.81 23.83
N ILE A 334 9.74 -12.67 23.11
CA ILE A 334 10.30 -13.90 22.54
C ILE A 334 11.35 -13.56 21.48
N LEU A 335 11.04 -12.66 20.54
CA LEU A 335 12.00 -12.22 19.52
C LEU A 335 13.23 -11.56 20.13
N GLU A 336 13.04 -10.70 21.15
CA GLU A 336 14.15 -10.10 21.89
C GLU A 336 15.05 -11.15 22.55
N SER A 337 14.49 -12.24 23.08
CA SER A 337 15.30 -13.31 23.67
C SER A 337 16.18 -14.00 22.62
N TYR A 338 15.64 -14.26 21.43
CA TYR A 338 16.43 -14.76 20.29
C TYR A 338 17.45 -13.76 19.77
N CYS A 339 17.16 -12.45 19.86
CA CYS A 339 18.13 -11.41 19.55
C CYS A 339 19.31 -11.41 20.51
N ARG A 340 19.06 -11.53 21.82
CA ARG A 340 20.11 -11.61 22.86
C ARG A 340 21.00 -12.85 22.69
N GLU A 341 20.44 -13.93 22.16
CA GLU A 341 21.18 -15.16 21.82
C GLU A 341 21.82 -15.12 20.42
N GLU A 342 21.71 -14.00 19.70
CA GLU A 342 22.23 -13.82 18.33
C GLU A 342 21.72 -14.86 17.31
N LYS A 343 20.58 -15.52 17.57
CA LYS A 343 20.04 -16.56 16.67
C LYS A 343 19.73 -16.04 15.27
N HIS A 344 19.20 -14.82 15.18
CA HIS A 344 18.95 -14.10 13.93
C HIS A 344 20.22 -13.77 13.12
N LEU A 345 21.42 -13.91 13.70
CA LEU A 345 22.71 -13.69 13.04
C LEU A 345 23.40 -15.00 12.65
N GLN A 346 22.80 -16.15 12.99
CA GLN A 346 23.28 -17.47 12.59
C GLN A 346 23.04 -17.71 11.08
N PRO A 347 23.82 -18.61 10.46
CA PRO A 347 23.76 -18.90 9.03
C PRO A 347 22.38 -19.31 8.50
#